data_AF-A0A953YH57-F1
#
_entry.id   AF-A0A953YH57-F1
#
_cell.length_a   1.000
_cell.length_b   1.000
_cell.length_c   1.000
_cell.angle_alpha   90.00
_cell.angle_beta   90.00
_cell.angle_gamma   90.00
#
_symmetry.space_group_name_H-M   'P 1'
#
loop_
_entity.id
_entity.type
_entity.pdbx_description
1 polymer ?
#
loop_
_entity_poly.entity_id
_entity_poly.type
_entity_poly.pdbx_seq_one_letter_code
_entity_poly.pdbx_strand_id
1 'polypeptide(L)'
;GTRDGPNRALQARCRAMEAEGALCATVFVGFPNADVEFAGLSAVVVTDGDAALARRWCDELLDMAWAQREGFVFTPEPLADSMARASKLAADGGPVVLLDHCDNCASGGTMDTMTVLGAMLDAGLQDAVAFAVFDPEAAQAMHAAGVGATLTLPLGGKLAMPALGLAGAPRMVSGRVVHLGDGRFRNRGPMAAGESNHMGPTAVLDTGGV
;
A
#
# COMPACT_ATOMS: atom_id res chain seq x y z
N GLY A 1 11.80 -1.99 -1.25
CA GLY A 1 12.26 -3.37 -1.01
C GLY A 1 13.78 -3.44 -1.03
N THR A 2 14.41 -4.34 -0.26
CA THR A 2 15.88 -4.54 -0.26
C THR A 2 16.34 -5.69 -1.16
N ARG A 3 15.38 -6.45 -1.72
CA ARG A 3 15.64 -7.59 -2.61
C ARG A 3 15.97 -7.20 -4.04
N ASP A 4 15.53 -6.03 -4.48
CA ASP A 4 15.71 -5.54 -5.84
C ASP A 4 16.58 -4.29 -5.89
N GLY A 5 17.16 -4.04 -7.07
CA GLY A 5 17.86 -2.80 -7.34
C GLY A 5 16.91 -1.60 -7.34
N PRO A 6 17.39 -0.39 -7.01
CA PRO A 6 18.79 -0.07 -6.72
C PRO A 6 19.18 -0.31 -5.25
N ASN A 7 18.18 -0.37 -4.36
CA ASN A 7 18.39 -0.46 -2.91
C ASN A 7 19.21 -1.70 -2.50
N ARG A 8 19.05 -2.85 -3.19
CA ARG A 8 19.87 -4.05 -2.92
C ARG A 8 21.37 -3.76 -2.93
N ALA A 9 21.84 -2.95 -3.87
CA ALA A 9 23.26 -2.63 -4.02
C ALA A 9 23.75 -1.71 -2.89
N LEU A 10 22.97 -0.69 -2.53
CA LEU A 10 23.27 0.20 -1.41
C LEU A 10 23.36 -0.55 -0.08
N GLN A 11 22.40 -1.43 0.19
CA GLN A 11 22.39 -2.26 1.39
C GLN A 11 23.57 -3.25 1.41
N ALA A 12 23.98 -3.77 0.26
CA ALA A 12 25.18 -4.60 0.15
C ALA A 12 26.45 -3.79 0.45
N ARG A 13 26.52 -2.55 -0.02
CA ARG A 13 27.65 -1.67 0.27
C ARG A 13 27.73 -1.30 1.75
N CYS A 14 26.60 -1.02 2.40
CA CYS A 14 26.56 -0.81 3.85
C CYS A 14 27.18 -1.99 4.61
N ARG A 15 26.77 -3.23 4.30
CA ARG A 15 27.35 -4.44 4.91
C ARG A 15 28.86 -4.58 4.65
N ALA A 16 29.33 -4.18 3.47
CA ALA A 16 30.75 -4.19 3.15
C ALA A 16 31.52 -3.15 3.99
N MET A 17 31.00 -1.93 4.13
CA MET A 17 31.59 -0.89 4.98
C MET A 17 31.71 -1.35 6.44
N GLU A 18 30.68 -2.04 6.96
CA GLU A 18 30.71 -2.63 8.31
C GLU A 18 31.81 -3.70 8.43
N ALA A 19 31.98 -4.55 7.41
CA ALA A 19 33.07 -5.52 7.37
C ALA A 19 34.47 -4.87 7.20
N GLU A 20 34.53 -3.69 6.61
CA GLU A 20 35.75 -2.88 6.40
C GLU A 20 36.11 -2.01 7.63
N GLY A 21 35.28 -2.00 8.68
CA GLY A 21 35.57 -1.33 9.95
C GLY A 21 34.65 -0.17 10.33
N ALA A 22 33.57 0.10 9.57
CA ALA A 22 32.51 0.96 10.08
C ALA A 22 31.85 0.33 11.30
N LEU A 23 31.59 1.13 12.34
CA LEU A 23 30.78 0.70 13.49
C LEU A 23 29.31 0.52 13.09
N CYS A 24 28.86 1.27 12.09
CA CYS A 24 27.54 1.16 11.48
C CYS A 24 27.55 1.82 10.10
N ALA A 25 26.87 1.23 9.12
CA ALA A 25 26.54 1.90 7.87
C ALA A 25 25.09 1.56 7.48
N THR A 26 24.29 2.56 7.16
CA THR A 26 22.88 2.37 6.81
C THR A 26 22.39 3.41 5.82
N VAL A 27 21.44 3.00 4.98
CA VAL A 27 20.72 3.87 4.05
C VAL A 27 19.24 3.79 4.35
N PHE A 28 18.61 4.96 4.50
CA PHE A 28 17.17 5.13 4.61
C PHE A 28 16.65 5.63 3.27
N VAL A 29 15.78 4.87 2.61
CA VAL A 29 15.25 5.20 1.26
C VAL A 29 14.27 6.38 1.24
N GLY A 30 14.02 7.01 2.39
CA GLY A 30 13.07 8.10 2.54
C GLY A 30 11.62 7.63 2.57
N PHE A 31 10.71 8.60 2.76
CA PHE A 31 9.28 8.40 2.71
C PHE A 31 8.66 9.53 1.88
N PRO A 32 8.45 9.33 0.57
CA PRO A 32 8.13 10.42 -0.37
C PRO A 32 6.75 11.03 -0.14
N ASN A 33 5.88 10.39 0.65
CA ASN A 33 4.54 10.87 0.95
C ASN A 33 4.48 11.80 2.18
N ALA A 34 5.60 12.05 2.87
CA ALA A 34 5.64 13.00 3.98
C ALA A 34 5.98 14.41 3.49
N ASP A 35 5.17 15.39 3.89
CA ASP A 35 5.45 16.81 3.72
C ASP A 35 6.42 17.30 4.81
N VAL A 36 7.68 16.88 4.70
CA VAL A 36 8.77 17.26 5.61
C VAL A 36 10.03 17.60 4.83
N GLU A 37 10.85 18.49 5.38
CA GLU A 37 12.06 19.02 4.73
C GLU A 37 13.02 17.92 4.24
N PHE A 38 13.17 16.84 5.02
CA PHE A 38 14.11 15.75 4.76
C PHE A 38 13.39 14.42 4.44
N ALA A 39 12.43 14.43 3.52
CA ALA A 39 11.67 13.23 3.11
C ALA A 39 12.46 12.26 2.20
N GLY A 40 13.59 12.72 1.64
CA GLY A 40 14.40 11.98 0.68
C GLY A 40 15.27 10.88 1.27
N LEU A 41 16.04 10.23 0.39
CA LEU A 41 17.03 9.23 0.79
C LEU A 41 18.14 9.87 1.62
N SER A 42 18.54 9.19 2.70
CA SER A 42 19.65 9.59 3.57
C SER A 42 20.54 8.40 3.90
N ALA A 43 21.79 8.68 4.29
CA ALA A 43 22.76 7.70 4.70
C ALA A 43 23.38 8.10 6.05
N VAL A 44 23.68 7.11 6.89
CA VAL A 44 24.40 7.29 8.15
C VAL A 44 25.54 6.30 8.18
N VAL A 45 26.76 6.80 8.39
CA VAL A 45 27.97 5.99 8.56
C VAL A 45 28.67 6.43 9.83
N VAL A 46 29.01 5.47 10.68
CA VAL A 46 29.67 5.67 11.96
C VAL A 46 31.01 4.92 11.94
N THR A 47 32.09 5.61 12.30
CA THR A 47 33.44 5.06 12.39
C THR A 47 34.01 5.31 13.79
N ASP A 48 35.05 4.57 14.15
CA ASP A 48 35.78 4.79 15.40
C ASP A 48 36.88 5.85 15.20
N GLY A 49 36.63 7.07 15.66
CA GLY A 49 37.62 8.16 15.64
C GLY A 49 38.02 8.72 14.27
N ASP A 50 37.51 8.17 13.15
CA ASP A 50 37.84 8.62 11.78
C ASP A 50 36.65 9.29 11.08
N ALA A 51 36.40 10.55 11.43
CA ALA A 51 35.32 11.34 10.84
C ALA A 51 35.48 11.54 9.32
N ALA A 52 36.71 11.54 8.81
CA ALA A 52 36.96 11.73 7.38
C ALA A 52 36.53 10.48 6.59
N LEU A 53 36.81 9.28 7.09
CA LEU A 53 36.34 8.03 6.52
C LEU A 53 34.80 7.93 6.56
N ALA A 54 34.18 8.26 7.69
CA ALA A 54 32.72 8.29 7.80
C ALA A 54 32.09 9.19 6.75
N ARG A 55 32.65 10.39 6.54
CA ARG A 55 32.17 11.33 5.53
C ARG A 55 32.31 10.77 4.12
N ARG A 56 33.48 10.23 3.76
CA ARG A 56 33.73 9.64 2.44
C ARG A 56 32.75 8.52 2.11
N TRP A 57 32.52 7.61 3.05
CA TRP A 57 31.59 6.50 2.86
C TRP A 57 30.13 6.96 2.80
N CYS A 58 29.76 7.97 3.58
CA CYS A 58 28.43 8.57 3.46
C CYS A 58 28.23 9.19 2.07
N ASP A 59 29.18 9.99 1.59
CA ASP A 59 29.13 10.60 0.26
C ASP A 59 29.11 9.52 -0.84
N GLU A 60 29.88 8.42 -0.70
CA GLU A 60 29.86 7.27 -1.62
C GLU A 60 28.45 6.65 -1.75
N LEU A 61 27.77 6.39 -0.61
CA LEU A 61 26.42 5.83 -0.62
C LEU A 61 25.41 6.78 -1.28
N LEU A 62 25.54 8.09 -1.03
CA LEU A 62 24.67 9.11 -1.60
C LEU A 62 24.91 9.25 -3.12
N ASP A 63 26.17 9.22 -3.57
CA ASP A 63 26.53 9.25 -4.98
C ASP A 63 26.01 8.01 -5.72
N MET A 64 26.15 6.82 -5.13
CA MET A 64 25.58 5.58 -5.66
C MET A 64 24.06 5.68 -5.82
N ALA A 65 23.37 6.20 -4.80
CA ALA A 65 21.93 6.38 -4.84
C ALA A 65 21.52 7.41 -5.91
N TRP A 66 22.23 8.53 -5.99
CA TRP A 66 21.97 9.59 -6.96
C TRP A 66 22.18 9.14 -8.40
N ALA A 67 23.23 8.37 -8.66
CA ALA A 67 23.52 7.81 -9.97
C ALA A 67 22.42 6.85 -10.45
N GLN A 68 21.72 6.19 -9.52
CA GLN A 68 20.65 5.22 -9.80
C GLN A 68 19.24 5.77 -9.52
N ARG A 69 19.09 7.09 -9.34
CA ARG A 69 17.81 7.71 -8.90
C ARG A 69 16.62 7.36 -9.79
N GLU A 70 16.82 7.24 -11.09
CA GLU A 70 15.76 6.86 -12.04
C GLU A 70 15.29 5.42 -11.82
N GLY A 71 16.20 4.52 -11.40
CA GLY A 71 15.87 3.13 -11.08
C GLY A 71 15.01 2.97 -9.83
N PHE A 72 14.85 4.00 -9.00
CA PHE A 72 13.90 4.00 -7.88
C PHE A 72 12.47 4.36 -8.30
N VAL A 73 12.26 4.86 -9.52
CA VAL A 73 10.93 5.23 -9.99
C VAL A 73 10.16 3.98 -10.38
N PHE A 74 9.08 3.71 -9.65
CA PHE A 74 8.10 2.70 -10.04
C PHE A 74 7.09 3.31 -11.00
N THR A 75 7.02 2.77 -12.21
CA THR A 75 5.99 3.12 -13.19
C THR A 75 4.96 2.00 -13.23
N PRO A 76 3.75 2.20 -12.67
CA PRO A 76 2.69 1.21 -12.76
C PRO A 76 2.24 1.06 -14.21
N GLU A 77 1.78 -0.13 -14.57
CA GLU A 77 1.05 -0.32 -15.81
C GLU A 77 -0.33 0.37 -15.75
N PRO A 78 -0.97 0.65 -16.89
CA PRO A 78 -2.34 1.15 -16.90
C PRO A 78 -3.31 0.21 -16.18
N LEU A 79 -4.20 0.75 -15.36
CA LEU A 79 -5.12 -0.03 -14.54
C LEU A 79 -5.99 -1.00 -15.36
N ALA A 80 -6.43 -0.59 -16.55
CA ALA A 80 -7.19 -1.46 -17.45
C ALA A 80 -6.40 -2.71 -17.87
N ASP A 81 -5.09 -2.56 -18.11
CA ASP A 81 -4.20 -3.67 -18.46
C ASP A 81 -3.99 -4.59 -17.25
N SER A 82 -3.84 -4.03 -16.04
CA SER A 82 -3.81 -4.81 -14.80
C SER A 82 -5.07 -5.65 -14.61
N MET A 83 -6.26 -5.07 -14.83
CA MET A 83 -7.54 -5.80 -14.71
C MET A 83 -7.65 -6.92 -15.74
N ALA A 84 -7.31 -6.64 -17.01
CA ALA A 84 -7.33 -7.65 -18.07
C ALA A 84 -6.38 -8.82 -17.77
N ARG A 85 -5.18 -8.51 -17.25
CA ARG A 85 -4.23 -9.53 -16.82
C ARG A 85 -4.73 -10.33 -15.62
N ALA A 86 -5.37 -9.67 -14.66
CA ALA A 86 -5.97 -10.33 -13.49
C ALA A 86 -7.02 -11.35 -13.89
N SER A 87 -7.96 -10.98 -14.77
CA SER A 87 -9.00 -11.88 -15.28
C SER A 87 -8.42 -13.09 -15.98
N LYS A 88 -7.36 -12.90 -16.79
CA LYS A 88 -6.67 -14.00 -17.47
C LYS A 88 -6.00 -14.96 -16.48
N LEU A 89 -5.25 -14.43 -15.51
CA LEU A 89 -4.58 -15.24 -14.50
C LEU A 89 -5.58 -16.02 -13.64
N ALA A 90 -6.71 -15.40 -13.28
CA ALA A 90 -7.76 -16.05 -12.53
C ALA A 90 -8.37 -17.25 -13.29
N ALA A 91 -8.51 -17.12 -14.62
CA ALA A 91 -8.98 -18.21 -15.47
C ALA A 91 -7.97 -19.37 -15.58
N ASP A 92 -6.67 -19.08 -15.48
CA ASP A 92 -5.60 -20.07 -15.53
C ASP A 92 -5.38 -20.79 -14.16
N GLY A 93 -6.00 -20.28 -13.10
CA GLY A 93 -6.11 -20.91 -11.78
C GLY A 93 -5.29 -20.24 -10.67
N GLY A 94 -5.75 -20.43 -9.43
CA GLY A 94 -5.13 -19.89 -8.22
C GLY A 94 -5.60 -18.47 -7.87
N PRO A 95 -5.36 -18.01 -6.63
CA PRO A 95 -5.77 -16.68 -6.20
C PRO A 95 -4.89 -15.61 -6.87
N VAL A 96 -5.54 -14.61 -7.48
CA VAL A 96 -4.87 -13.40 -7.97
C VAL A 96 -4.97 -12.33 -6.90
N VAL A 97 -3.83 -11.77 -6.48
CA VAL A 97 -3.79 -10.66 -5.54
C VAL A 97 -3.49 -9.38 -6.30
N LEU A 98 -4.48 -8.49 -6.35
CA LEU A 98 -4.32 -7.13 -6.84
C LEU A 98 -3.99 -6.22 -5.67
N LEU A 99 -2.99 -5.36 -5.86
CA LEU A 99 -2.53 -4.43 -4.83
C LEU A 99 -2.88 -3.01 -5.27
N ASP A 100 -3.74 -2.34 -4.51
CA ASP A 100 -3.91 -0.90 -4.63
C ASP A 100 -2.67 -0.20 -4.06
N HIS A 101 -1.73 0.11 -4.95
CA HIS A 101 -0.45 0.67 -4.56
C HIS A 101 -0.61 2.09 -3.99
N CYS A 102 -1.55 2.86 -4.52
CA CYS A 102 -1.66 4.28 -4.25
C CYS A 102 -2.46 4.59 -2.98
N ASP A 103 -3.37 3.71 -2.57
CA ASP A 103 -4.24 3.93 -1.40
C ASP A 103 -4.15 2.79 -0.37
N ASN A 104 -2.97 2.64 0.24
CA ASN A 104 -2.75 1.71 1.34
C ASN A 104 -2.43 2.47 2.65
N CYS A 105 -3.04 2.05 3.76
CA CYS A 105 -2.89 2.73 5.06
C CYS A 105 -1.45 2.72 5.60
N ALA A 106 -0.68 1.67 5.26
CA ALA A 106 0.71 1.56 5.69
C ALA A 106 1.62 2.64 5.08
N SER A 107 1.26 3.20 3.92
CA SER A 107 1.96 4.33 3.29
C SER A 107 1.26 5.67 3.49
N GLY A 108 0.34 5.78 4.46
CA GLY A 108 -0.42 7.00 4.74
C GLY A 108 -1.66 7.21 3.86
N GLY A 109 -2.07 6.20 3.09
CA GLY A 109 -3.32 6.22 2.32
C GLY A 109 -4.56 6.19 3.21
N THR A 110 -5.66 6.67 2.66
CA THR A 110 -6.96 6.77 3.34
C THR A 110 -7.74 5.45 3.38
N MET A 111 -7.44 4.54 2.44
CA MET A 111 -8.25 3.36 2.10
C MET A 111 -9.69 3.71 1.70
N ASP A 112 -9.95 4.95 1.31
CA ASP A 112 -11.28 5.42 0.91
C ASP A 112 -11.38 5.55 -0.62
N THR A 113 -10.31 5.49 -1.39
CA THR A 113 -10.41 5.69 -2.83
C THR A 113 -11.11 4.53 -3.55
N MET A 114 -11.88 4.85 -4.59
CA MET A 114 -12.67 3.88 -5.34
C MET A 114 -12.10 3.57 -6.73
N THR A 115 -10.87 3.99 -7.04
CA THR A 115 -10.29 3.84 -8.38
C THR A 115 -10.08 2.37 -8.75
N VAL A 116 -9.40 1.59 -7.89
CA VAL A 116 -9.13 0.17 -8.17
C VAL A 116 -10.39 -0.68 -8.02
N LEU A 117 -11.14 -0.51 -6.92
CA LEU A 117 -12.41 -1.23 -6.72
C LEU A 117 -13.45 -0.88 -7.80
N GLY A 118 -13.53 0.40 -8.19
CA GLY A 118 -14.38 0.83 -9.30
C GLY A 118 -14.03 0.12 -10.60
N ALA A 119 -12.74 0.01 -10.92
CA ALA A 119 -12.27 -0.73 -12.08
C ALA A 119 -12.57 -2.24 -12.00
N MET A 120 -12.49 -2.85 -10.83
CA MET A 120 -12.89 -4.26 -10.63
C MET A 120 -14.39 -4.46 -10.93
N LEU A 121 -15.24 -3.55 -10.47
CA LEU A 121 -16.67 -3.57 -10.72
C LEU A 121 -16.99 -3.31 -12.20
N ASP A 122 -16.34 -2.30 -12.81
CA ASP A 122 -16.54 -1.95 -14.22
C ASP A 122 -16.05 -3.06 -15.17
N ALA A 123 -14.97 -3.76 -14.81
CA ALA A 123 -14.48 -4.92 -15.54
C ALA A 123 -15.37 -6.17 -15.36
N GLY A 124 -16.33 -6.12 -14.43
CA GLY A 124 -17.24 -7.23 -14.15
C GLY A 124 -16.50 -8.47 -13.62
N LEU A 125 -15.48 -8.28 -12.79
CA LEU A 125 -14.76 -9.41 -12.18
C LEU A 125 -15.74 -10.32 -11.44
N GLN A 126 -15.43 -11.61 -11.45
CA GLN A 126 -16.23 -12.67 -10.83
C GLN A 126 -15.37 -13.40 -9.80
N ASP A 127 -15.99 -13.90 -8.74
CA ASP A 127 -15.30 -14.58 -7.63
C ASP A 127 -14.13 -13.74 -7.08
N ALA A 128 -14.38 -12.42 -7.00
CA ALA A 128 -13.41 -11.45 -6.52
C ALA A 128 -13.85 -10.91 -5.16
N VAL A 129 -12.87 -10.43 -4.39
CA VAL A 129 -13.12 -9.73 -3.14
C VAL A 129 -12.23 -8.51 -3.09
N ALA A 130 -12.80 -7.38 -2.71
CA ALA A 130 -12.05 -6.17 -2.39
C ALA A 130 -11.95 -6.04 -0.87
N PHE A 131 -10.73 -5.93 -0.37
CA PHE A 131 -10.49 -5.76 1.05
C PHE A 131 -10.03 -4.34 1.39
N ALA A 132 -10.70 -3.84 2.43
CA ALA A 132 -10.53 -2.59 3.17
C ALA A 132 -10.87 -1.32 2.39
N VAL A 133 -12.18 -1.02 2.30
CA VAL A 133 -12.67 0.35 2.06
C VAL A 133 -13.00 0.99 3.41
N PHE A 134 -12.39 2.13 3.72
CA PHE A 134 -12.69 2.92 4.90
C PHE A 134 -13.96 3.76 4.67
N ASP A 135 -15.11 3.22 5.09
CA ASP A 135 -16.38 3.93 5.00
C ASP A 135 -17.27 3.65 6.24
N PRO A 136 -17.10 4.44 7.32
CA PRO A 136 -17.87 4.25 8.56
C PRO A 136 -19.38 4.41 8.35
N GLU A 137 -19.82 5.28 7.45
CA GLU A 137 -21.23 5.52 7.17
C GLU A 137 -21.88 4.33 6.45
N ALA A 138 -21.20 3.77 5.44
CA ALA A 138 -21.68 2.58 4.74
C ALA A 138 -21.71 1.37 5.69
N ALA A 139 -20.69 1.19 6.53
CA ALA A 139 -20.67 0.16 7.56
C ALA A 139 -21.88 0.29 8.51
N GLN A 140 -22.15 1.50 9.01
CA GLN A 140 -23.31 1.76 9.88
C GLN A 140 -24.65 1.50 9.17
N ALA A 141 -24.80 1.93 7.91
CA ALA A 141 -26.01 1.67 7.13
C ALA A 141 -26.26 0.17 6.93
N MET A 142 -25.21 -0.60 6.64
CA MET A 142 -25.29 -2.07 6.52
C MET A 142 -25.61 -2.75 7.85
N HIS A 143 -25.02 -2.28 8.96
CA HIS A 143 -25.35 -2.76 10.31
C HIS A 143 -26.82 -2.48 10.68
N ALA A 144 -27.34 -1.30 10.35
CA ALA A 144 -28.73 -0.93 10.60
C ALA A 144 -29.72 -1.75 9.75
N ALA A 145 -29.37 -2.07 8.51
CA ALA A 145 -30.21 -2.88 7.63
C ALA A 145 -30.20 -4.37 7.98
N GLY A 146 -29.07 -4.88 8.47
CA GLY A 146 -28.89 -6.27 8.87
C GLY A 146 -28.48 -7.21 7.73
N VAL A 147 -27.96 -8.38 8.10
CA VAL A 147 -27.59 -9.44 7.15
C VAL A 147 -28.80 -9.89 6.34
N GLY A 148 -28.61 -10.06 5.03
CA GLY A 148 -29.65 -10.43 4.07
C GLY A 148 -30.36 -9.24 3.41
N ALA A 149 -30.23 -8.03 3.95
CA ALA A 149 -30.78 -6.82 3.33
C ALA A 149 -30.04 -6.46 2.03
N THR A 150 -30.79 -5.97 1.04
CA THR A 150 -30.23 -5.37 -0.17
C THR A 150 -30.26 -3.85 -0.06
N LEU A 151 -29.12 -3.22 -0.33
CA LEU A 151 -28.96 -1.77 -0.23
C LEU A 151 -28.35 -1.23 -1.52
N THR A 152 -28.71 0.00 -1.85
CA THR A 152 -28.00 0.83 -2.82
C THR A 152 -27.45 2.04 -2.09
N LEU A 153 -26.13 2.19 -2.03
CA LEU A 153 -25.47 3.24 -1.24
C LEU A 153 -24.19 3.75 -1.92
N PRO A 154 -23.77 4.99 -1.60
CA PRO A 154 -22.43 5.47 -1.95
C PRO A 154 -21.40 4.79 -1.06
N LEU A 155 -20.47 4.06 -1.67
CA LEU A 155 -19.37 3.35 -1.01
C LEU A 155 -18.04 4.03 -1.33
N GLY A 156 -17.26 4.28 -0.27
CA GLY A 156 -15.95 4.89 -0.35
C GLY A 156 -15.97 6.25 -1.06
N GLY A 157 -14.81 6.81 -1.34
CA GLY A 157 -14.54 8.01 -2.10
C GLY A 157 -15.13 9.27 -1.47
N LYS A 158 -15.41 9.27 -0.17
CA LYS A 158 -16.12 10.36 0.52
C LYS A 158 -15.19 11.48 0.94
N LEU A 159 -13.91 11.18 1.14
CA LEU A 159 -12.89 12.13 1.55
C LEU A 159 -12.42 12.97 0.35
N ALA A 160 -12.53 14.30 0.49
CA ALA A 160 -11.91 15.22 -0.45
C ALA A 160 -10.40 15.33 -0.19
N MET A 161 -9.63 15.52 -1.26
CA MET A 161 -8.17 15.74 -1.22
C MET A 161 -7.84 17.13 -1.76
N PRO A 162 -8.05 18.20 -0.98
CA PRO A 162 -7.93 19.58 -1.45
C PRO A 162 -6.51 19.95 -1.89
N ALA A 163 -5.47 19.34 -1.29
CA ALA A 163 -4.09 19.54 -1.71
C ALA A 163 -3.82 19.08 -3.15
N LEU A 164 -4.64 18.15 -3.66
CA LEU A 164 -4.59 17.66 -5.04
C LEU A 164 -5.70 18.27 -5.92
N GLY A 165 -6.53 19.15 -5.37
CA GLY A 165 -7.70 19.71 -6.08
C GLY A 165 -8.79 18.68 -6.38
N LEU A 166 -8.86 17.56 -5.63
CA LEU A 166 -9.82 16.49 -5.85
C LEU A 166 -10.97 16.57 -4.84
N ALA A 167 -12.20 16.52 -5.34
CA ALA A 167 -13.39 16.33 -4.52
C ALA A 167 -13.58 14.84 -4.19
N GLY A 168 -14.38 14.55 -3.16
CA GLY A 168 -14.87 13.19 -2.92
C GLY A 168 -15.69 12.71 -4.12
N ALA A 169 -15.39 11.50 -4.59
CA ALA A 169 -16.06 10.82 -5.69
C ALA A 169 -16.54 9.44 -5.25
N PRO A 170 -17.59 9.35 -4.41
CA PRO A 170 -18.11 8.08 -3.95
C PRO A 170 -18.72 7.28 -5.09
N ARG A 171 -18.62 5.96 -5.01
CA ARG A 171 -19.20 5.07 -6.03
C ARG A 171 -20.51 4.50 -5.55
N MET A 172 -21.58 4.69 -6.32
CA MET A 172 -22.85 4.03 -6.06
C MET A 172 -22.73 2.54 -6.33
N VAL A 173 -23.04 1.73 -5.32
CA VAL A 173 -23.04 0.26 -5.41
C VAL A 173 -24.38 -0.28 -4.91
N SER A 174 -24.80 -1.40 -5.49
CA SER A 174 -25.98 -2.16 -5.03
C SER A 174 -25.55 -3.57 -4.69
N GLY A 175 -25.97 -4.07 -3.53
CA GLY A 175 -25.58 -5.41 -3.10
C GLY A 175 -26.34 -5.87 -1.87
N ARG A 176 -26.10 -7.13 -1.50
CA ARG A 176 -26.68 -7.79 -0.33
C ARG A 176 -25.67 -7.81 0.81
N VAL A 177 -26.09 -7.43 2.01
CA VAL A 177 -25.25 -7.55 3.21
C VAL A 177 -25.11 -9.04 3.54
N VAL A 178 -23.91 -9.59 3.48
CA VAL A 178 -23.66 -11.03 3.74
C VAL A 178 -22.96 -11.27 5.07
N HIS A 179 -22.31 -10.26 5.64
CA HIS A 179 -21.65 -10.37 6.94
C HIS A 179 -21.59 -9.02 7.65
N LEU A 180 -21.70 -9.06 8.98
CA LEU A 180 -21.46 -7.94 9.89
C LEU A 180 -20.50 -8.42 10.99
N GLY A 181 -19.50 -7.61 11.30
CA GLY A 181 -18.48 -7.93 12.30
C GLY A 181 -17.98 -6.71 13.04
N ASP A 182 -17.14 -6.94 14.04
CA ASP A 182 -16.50 -5.91 14.87
C ASP A 182 -15.09 -5.52 14.38
N GLY A 183 -14.67 -6.06 13.23
CA GLY A 183 -13.37 -5.78 12.62
C GLY A 183 -12.18 -6.33 13.39
N ARG A 184 -12.38 -7.28 14.31
CA ARG A 184 -11.30 -7.90 15.08
C ARG A 184 -10.76 -9.14 14.38
N PHE A 185 -9.45 -9.16 14.14
CA PHE A 185 -8.78 -10.33 13.59
C PHE A 185 -7.30 -10.38 14.02
N ARG A 186 -6.69 -11.55 13.86
CA ARG A 186 -5.28 -11.78 14.17
C ARG A 186 -4.50 -12.11 12.91
N ASN A 187 -3.39 -11.42 12.69
CA ASN A 187 -2.54 -11.63 11.52
C ASN A 187 -1.95 -13.04 11.53
N ARG A 188 -2.13 -13.77 10.41
CA ARG A 188 -1.60 -15.13 10.20
C ARG A 188 -0.31 -15.16 9.39
N GLY A 189 -0.09 -14.13 8.57
CA GLY A 189 1.07 -14.02 7.69
C GLY A 189 2.38 -13.76 8.46
N PRO A 190 3.54 -13.85 7.79
CA PRO A 190 4.83 -13.63 8.43
C PRO A 190 5.02 -12.17 8.89
N MET A 191 4.40 -11.22 8.19
CA MET A 191 4.38 -9.81 8.61
C MET A 191 3.41 -9.65 9.78
N ALA A 192 3.89 -9.04 10.88
CA ALA A 192 3.08 -8.79 12.08
C ALA A 192 2.39 -10.04 12.63
N ALA A 193 3.05 -11.21 12.52
CA ALA A 193 2.46 -12.49 12.88
C ALA A 193 1.94 -12.49 14.33
N GLY A 194 0.65 -12.82 14.50
CA GLY A 194 0.02 -12.88 15.81
C GLY A 194 -0.40 -11.52 16.38
N GLU A 195 -0.19 -10.40 15.68
CA GLU A 195 -0.71 -9.10 16.08
C GLU A 195 -2.25 -9.07 15.97
N SER A 196 -2.90 -8.45 16.95
CA SER A 196 -4.35 -8.29 16.98
C SER A 196 -4.73 -6.94 16.39
N ASN A 197 -5.65 -6.95 15.42
CA ASN A 197 -6.15 -5.75 14.74
C ASN A 197 -7.59 -5.46 15.15
N HIS A 198 -7.99 -4.20 15.01
CA HIS A 198 -9.35 -3.74 15.24
C HIS A 198 -9.70 -2.64 14.24
N MET A 199 -10.54 -2.96 13.26
CA MET A 199 -10.98 -2.02 12.22
C MET A 199 -12.31 -1.31 12.55
N GLY A 200 -12.91 -1.61 13.71
CA GLY A 200 -14.25 -1.14 14.07
C GLY A 200 -15.36 -1.89 13.33
N PRO A 201 -16.62 -1.42 13.45
CA PRO A 201 -17.76 -2.04 12.77
C PRO A 201 -17.49 -2.26 11.29
N THR A 202 -17.51 -3.52 10.88
CA THR A 202 -17.20 -3.97 9.52
C THR A 202 -18.42 -4.64 8.93
N ALA A 203 -18.63 -4.47 7.62
CA ALA A 203 -19.68 -5.13 6.88
C ALA A 203 -19.14 -5.66 5.55
N VAL A 204 -19.71 -6.75 5.06
CA VAL A 204 -19.42 -7.30 3.73
C VAL A 204 -20.68 -7.15 2.88
N LEU A 205 -20.53 -6.45 1.76
CA LEU A 205 -21.56 -6.24 0.76
C LEU A 205 -21.22 -7.07 -0.47
N ASP A 206 -22.08 -8.02 -0.80
CA ASP A 206 -21.99 -8.86 -2.00
C ASP A 206 -22.72 -8.16 -3.16
N THR A 207 -21.96 -7.72 -4.16
CA THR A 207 -22.50 -7.05 -5.36
C THR A 207 -22.79 -8.05 -6.51
N GLY A 208 -22.58 -9.34 -6.27
CA GLY A 208 -22.78 -10.44 -7.21
C GLY A 208 -21.45 -11.09 -7.63
N GLY A 209 -20.57 -10.33 -8.28
CA GLY A 209 -19.25 -10.81 -8.73
C GLY A 209 -18.08 -10.41 -7.83
N VAL A 210 -18.27 -9.36 -7.03
CA VAL A 210 -17.29 -8.71 -6.13
C VAL A 210 -17.92 -8.44 -4.77
#